data_AF-A0A5Q4GN95-F1
#
_entry.id   AF-A0A5Q4GN95-F1
#
_cell.length_a   1.000
_cell.length_b   1.000
_cell.length_c   1.000
_cell.angle_alpha   90.00
_cell.angle_beta   90.00
_cell.angle_gamma   90.00
#
_symmetry.space_group_name_H-M   'P 1'
#
loop_
_entity.id
_entity.type
_entity.pdbx_description
1 polymer ?
#
loop_
_entity_poly.entity_id
_entity_poly.type
_entity_poly.pdbx_seq_one_letter_code
_entity_poly.pdbx_strand_id
1 'polypeptide(L)'
;MEITQHYSDQLARLETALQSGTFQEIRVTDPAELSALAQLTLTGLGTGECSAISVAVNRNLPLAIDDKVAVKRARKFRPGIAIENTESLMVWLILVMRWSAHNQTPIRASLQNH
;
A
#
# COMPACT_ATOMS: atom_id res chain seq x y z
N MET A 1 -1.05 -15.58 17.48
CA MET A 1 -0.78 -15.14 16.09
C MET A 1 0.69 -14.75 16.05
N GLU A 2 1.44 -15.22 15.06
CA GLU A 2 2.92 -15.12 15.01
C GLU A 2 3.46 -13.67 15.07
N ILE A 3 2.63 -12.69 14.70
CA ILE A 3 2.95 -11.25 14.70
C ILE A 3 2.97 -10.65 16.11
N THR A 4 2.20 -11.18 17.06
CA THR A 4 2.03 -10.54 18.39
C THR A 4 3.19 -10.77 19.36
N GLN A 5 4.15 -11.64 19.05
CA GLN A 5 5.27 -11.98 19.95
C GLN A 5 6.66 -11.55 19.45
N HIS A 6 6.82 -11.19 18.17
CA HIS A 6 8.16 -10.97 17.58
C HIS A 6 8.42 -9.59 16.98
N TYR A 7 7.39 -8.73 16.80
CA TYR A 7 7.57 -7.44 16.12
C TYR A 7 6.74 -6.29 16.74
N SER A 8 6.81 -6.12 18.07
CA SER A 8 6.07 -5.08 18.81
C SER A 8 6.27 -3.66 18.25
N ASP A 9 7.51 -3.32 17.89
CA ASP A 9 7.83 -1.97 17.38
C ASP A 9 7.23 -1.73 15.99
N GLN A 10 7.19 -2.77 15.15
CA GLN A 10 6.57 -2.67 13.82
C GLN A 10 5.06 -2.54 13.95
N LEU A 11 4.46 -3.25 14.90
CA LEU A 11 3.04 -3.16 15.19
C LEU A 11 2.67 -1.75 15.70
N ALA A 12 3.43 -1.20 16.65
CA ALA A 12 3.20 0.15 17.16
C ALA A 12 3.30 1.22 16.06
N ARG A 13 4.26 1.06 15.13
CA ARG A 13 4.39 1.95 13.96
C ARG A 13 3.22 1.83 13.00
N LEU A 14 2.72 0.61 12.77
CA LEU A 14 1.55 0.37 11.95
C LEU A 14 0.30 1.00 12.57
N GLU A 15 0.08 0.78 13.87
CA GLU A 15 -1.05 1.37 14.61
C GLU A 15 -1.01 2.90 14.57
N THR A 16 0.17 3.50 14.77
CA THR A 16 0.36 4.96 14.64
C THR A 16 -0.02 5.44 13.24
N ALA A 17 0.43 4.75 12.19
CA ALA A 17 0.13 5.12 10.81
C ALA A 17 -1.37 4.98 10.45
N LEU A 18 -2.06 4.00 11.05
CA LEU A 18 -3.51 3.84 10.90
C LEU A 18 -4.26 4.96 11.63
N GLN A 19 -3.85 5.30 12.86
CA GLN A 19 -4.46 6.37 13.66
C GLN A 19 -4.25 7.75 13.04
N SER A 20 -3.09 8.01 12.42
CA SER A 20 -2.82 9.27 11.72
C SER A 20 -3.53 9.39 10.37
N GLY A 21 -4.20 8.33 9.90
CA GLY A 21 -4.80 8.27 8.57
C GLY A 21 -3.77 8.21 7.44
N THR A 22 -2.49 7.97 7.75
CA THR A 22 -1.45 7.74 6.74
C THR A 22 -1.71 6.44 5.99
N PHE A 23 -2.20 5.42 6.71
CA PHE A 23 -2.75 4.21 6.13
C PHE A 23 -4.23 4.08 6.42
N GLN A 24 -4.94 3.45 5.48
CA GLN A 24 -6.33 3.10 5.62
C GLN A 24 -6.47 1.59 5.50
N GLU A 25 -7.14 0.97 6.46
CA GLU A 25 -7.53 -0.43 6.36
C GLU A 25 -8.72 -0.57 5.39
N ILE A 26 -8.59 -1.46 4.40
CA ILE A 26 -9.65 -1.76 3.45
C ILE A 26 -10.18 -3.16 3.73
N ARG A 27 -11.50 -3.26 3.94
CA ARG A 27 -12.19 -4.55 4.06
C ARG A 27 -12.71 -5.03 2.71
N VAL A 28 -12.59 -6.33 2.49
CA VAL A 28 -13.16 -7.05 1.35
C VAL A 28 -14.62 -7.37 1.68
N THR A 29 -15.54 -6.53 1.22
CA THR A 29 -16.98 -6.69 1.53
C THR A 29 -17.84 -6.79 0.28
N ASP A 30 -17.31 -6.44 -0.89
CA ASP A 30 -18.05 -6.54 -2.14
C ASP A 30 -18.12 -8.02 -2.60
N PRO A 31 -19.29 -8.51 -3.05
CA PRO A 31 -19.43 -9.89 -3.49
C PRO A 31 -18.49 -10.31 -4.64
N ALA A 32 -18.17 -9.40 -5.58
CA ALA A 32 -17.22 -9.69 -6.65
C ALA A 32 -15.80 -9.83 -6.11
N GLU A 33 -15.43 -9.00 -5.14
CA GLU A 33 -14.16 -9.12 -4.42
C GLU A 33 -14.09 -10.42 -3.61
N LEU A 34 -15.16 -10.82 -2.93
CA LEU A 34 -15.21 -12.08 -2.20
C LEU A 34 -15.09 -13.29 -3.13
N SER A 35 -15.72 -13.25 -4.30
CA SER A 35 -15.60 -14.30 -5.32
C SER A 35 -14.17 -14.39 -5.86
N ALA A 36 -13.54 -13.27 -6.19
CA ALA A 36 -12.15 -13.23 -6.63
C ALA A 36 -11.19 -13.71 -5.53
N LEU A 37 -11.42 -13.33 -4.27
CA LEU A 37 -10.68 -13.79 -3.11
C LEU A 37 -10.75 -15.32 -3.00
N ALA A 38 -11.96 -15.90 -3.08
CA ALA A 38 -12.15 -17.34 -3.01
C ALA A 38 -11.45 -18.10 -4.15
N GLN A 39 -11.39 -17.53 -5.35
CA GLN A 39 -10.63 -18.13 -6.46
C GLN A 39 -9.12 -18.05 -6.23
N LEU A 40 -8.63 -16.95 -5.65
CA LEU A 40 -7.22 -16.74 -5.37
C LEU A 40 -6.71 -17.66 -4.26
N THR A 41 -7.50 -17.96 -3.22
CA THR A 41 -7.04 -18.86 -2.16
C THR A 41 -6.76 -20.28 -2.65
N LEU A 42 -7.40 -20.71 -3.75
CA LEU A 42 -7.12 -22.00 -4.41
C LEU A 42 -5.77 -22.02 -5.14
N THR A 43 -5.08 -20.89 -5.24
CA THR A 43 -3.81 -20.77 -5.98
C THR A 43 -2.58 -21.11 -5.15
N GLY A 44 -2.73 -21.29 -3.84
CA GLY A 44 -1.64 -21.50 -2.89
C GLY A 44 -0.99 -20.21 -2.38
N LEU A 45 -1.54 -19.04 -2.73
CA LEU A 45 -1.14 -17.75 -2.15
C LEU A 45 -1.67 -17.59 -0.73
N GLY A 46 -0.97 -16.79 0.08
CA GLY A 46 -1.41 -16.44 1.42
C GLY A 46 -2.67 -15.57 1.39
N THR A 47 -3.45 -15.59 2.48
CA THR A 47 -4.72 -14.83 2.56
C THR A 47 -4.52 -13.33 2.39
N GLY A 48 -3.41 -12.77 2.89
CA GLY A 48 -3.09 -11.35 2.73
C GLY A 48 -2.80 -10.95 1.28
N GLU A 49 -2.13 -11.82 0.52
CA GLU A 49 -1.89 -11.60 -0.91
C GLU A 49 -3.19 -11.74 -1.69
N CYS A 50 -3.97 -12.78 -1.39
CA CYS A 50 -5.26 -13.01 -2.04
C CYS A 50 -6.22 -11.82 -1.83
N SER A 51 -6.30 -11.28 -0.62
CA SER A 51 -7.16 -10.14 -0.32
C SER A 51 -6.68 -8.86 -1.00
N ALA A 52 -5.38 -8.58 -0.97
CA ALA A 52 -4.80 -7.42 -1.65
C ALA A 52 -5.03 -7.47 -3.17
N ILE A 53 -4.77 -8.61 -3.81
CA ILE A 53 -4.99 -8.80 -5.25
C ILE A 53 -6.47 -8.64 -5.58
N SER A 54 -7.36 -9.29 -4.82
CA SER A 54 -8.80 -9.24 -5.08
C SER A 54 -9.33 -7.79 -5.08
N VAL A 55 -8.99 -7.02 -4.05
CA VAL A 55 -9.41 -5.62 -3.94
C VAL A 55 -8.80 -4.78 -5.05
N ALA A 56 -7.49 -4.90 -5.29
CA ALA A 56 -6.81 -4.09 -6.30
C ALA A 56 -7.36 -4.32 -7.71
N VAL A 57 -7.63 -5.58 -8.05
CA VAL A 57 -8.21 -5.96 -9.35
C VAL A 57 -9.62 -5.39 -9.51
N ASN A 58 -10.50 -5.54 -8.53
CA ASN A 58 -11.90 -5.11 -8.65
C ASN A 58 -12.05 -3.59 -8.56
N ARG A 59 -11.21 -2.91 -7.77
CA ARG A 59 -11.28 -1.45 -7.56
C ARG A 59 -10.40 -0.64 -8.52
N ASN A 60 -9.67 -1.27 -9.43
CA ASN A 60 -8.71 -0.60 -10.33
C ASN A 60 -7.59 0.13 -9.58
N LEU A 61 -7.11 -0.42 -8.47
CA LEU A 61 -6.02 0.18 -7.71
C LEU A 61 -4.67 -0.39 -8.14
N PRO A 62 -3.58 0.41 -8.09
CA PRO A 62 -2.22 -0.12 -8.12
C PRO A 62 -2.01 -1.09 -6.96
N LEU A 63 -1.28 -2.17 -7.22
CA LEU A 63 -0.96 -3.19 -6.22
C LEU A 63 0.50 -3.09 -5.82
N ALA A 64 0.75 -2.72 -4.56
CA ALA A 64 2.08 -2.74 -3.98
C ALA A 64 2.44 -4.16 -3.51
N ILE A 65 3.38 -4.85 -4.18
CA ILE A 65 3.79 -6.21 -3.84
C ILE A 65 5.13 -6.58 -4.48
N ASP A 66 6.00 -7.26 -3.73
CA ASP A 66 7.30 -7.75 -4.23
C ASP A 66 7.30 -9.24 -4.62
N ASP A 67 6.35 -10.03 -4.12
CA ASP A 67 6.31 -11.47 -4.37
C ASP A 67 6.04 -11.77 -5.86
N LYS A 68 7.00 -12.42 -6.52
CA LYS A 68 6.96 -12.69 -7.97
C LYS A 68 5.84 -13.66 -8.34
N VAL A 69 5.49 -14.61 -7.47
CA VAL A 69 4.42 -15.57 -7.71
C VAL A 69 3.08 -14.84 -7.63
N ALA A 70 2.88 -14.02 -6.60
CA ALA A 70 1.70 -13.20 -6.42
C ALA A 70 1.51 -12.21 -7.58
N VAL A 71 2.58 -11.54 -8.03
CA VAL A 71 2.54 -10.66 -9.23
C VAL A 71 2.08 -11.43 -10.47
N LYS A 72 2.62 -12.63 -10.70
CA LYS A 72 2.23 -13.45 -11.85
C LYS A 72 0.75 -13.84 -11.78
N ARG A 73 0.24 -14.16 -10.59
CA ARG A 73 -1.19 -14.48 -10.37
C ARG A 73 -2.06 -13.25 -10.58
N ALA A 74 -1.70 -12.10 -10.02
CA ALA A 74 -2.42 -10.84 -10.19
C ALA A 74 -2.56 -10.47 -11.67
N ARG A 75 -1.46 -10.56 -12.45
CA ARG A 75 -1.48 -10.29 -13.90
C ARG A 75 -2.30 -11.30 -14.70
N LYS A 76 -2.43 -12.55 -14.21
CA LYS A 76 -3.32 -13.55 -14.84
C LYS A 76 -4.79 -13.20 -14.59
N PHE A 77 -5.13 -12.71 -13.40
CA PHE A 77 -6.49 -12.26 -13.08
C PHE A 77 -6.85 -10.97 -13.82
N ARG A 78 -5.89 -10.05 -13.93
CA ARG A 78 -6.05 -8.77 -14.63
C ARG A 78 -4.81 -8.43 -15.44
N PRO A 79 -4.82 -8.69 -16.75
CA PRO A 79 -3.79 -8.19 -17.64
C PRO A 79 -3.73 -6.66 -17.56
N GLY A 80 -2.56 -6.11 -17.23
CA GLY A 80 -2.36 -4.65 -17.12
C GLY A 80 -2.59 -4.04 -15.74
N ILE A 81 -2.76 -4.83 -14.67
CA ILE A 81 -2.69 -4.28 -13.31
C ILE A 81 -1.35 -3.58 -13.07
N ALA A 82 -1.38 -2.35 -12.54
CA ALA A 82 -0.19 -1.63 -12.12
C ALA A 82 0.39 -2.30 -10.87
N ILE A 83 1.69 -2.60 -10.91
CA ILE A 83 2.43 -3.23 -9.81
C ILE A 83 3.49 -2.25 -9.34
N GLU A 84 3.45 -1.90 -8.07
CA GLU A 84 4.49 -1.13 -7.41
C GLU A 84 5.32 -2.09 -6.53
N ASN A 85 6.59 -2.25 -6.87
CA ASN A 85 7.54 -2.96 -6.01
C ASN A 85 8.18 -1.98 -5.01
N THR A 86 8.92 -2.49 -4.02
CA THR A 86 9.59 -1.64 -3.04
C THR A 86 10.50 -0.59 -3.70
N GLU A 87 11.22 -0.94 -4.75
CA GLU A 87 12.10 -0.01 -5.47
C GLU A 87 11.32 1.17 -6.08
N SER A 88 10.23 0.89 -6.78
CA SER A 88 9.37 1.90 -7.40
C SER A 88 8.71 2.81 -6.35
N LEU A 89 8.27 2.25 -5.23
CA LEU A 89 7.73 3.03 -4.10
C LEU A 89 8.79 3.95 -3.50
N MET A 90 10.03 3.47 -3.33
CA MET A 90 11.13 4.28 -2.81
C MET A 90 11.49 5.42 -3.75
N VAL A 91 11.56 5.16 -5.06
CA VAL A 91 11.77 6.22 -6.07
C VAL A 91 10.64 7.24 -6.01
N TRP A 92 9.39 6.78 -5.95
CA TRP A 92 8.22 7.66 -5.83
C TRP A 92 8.29 8.55 -4.59
N LEU A 93 8.60 7.97 -3.43
CA LEU A 93 8.75 8.71 -2.17
C LEU A 93 9.84 9.78 -2.26
N ILE A 94 11.01 9.46 -2.83
CA ILE A 94 12.10 10.44 -3.00
C ILE A 94 11.66 11.60 -3.89
N LEU A 95 10.99 11.31 -5.01
CA LEU A 95 10.54 12.33 -5.94
C LEU A 95 9.46 13.23 -5.33
N VAL A 96 8.49 12.65 -4.61
CA VAL A 96 7.43 13.41 -3.92
C VAL A 96 7.98 14.28 -2.80
N MET A 97 8.91 13.75 -2.00
CA MET A 97 9.56 14.52 -0.93
C MET A 97 10.40 15.68 -1.48
N ARG A 98 11.15 15.44 -2.57
CA ARG A 98 11.93 16.50 -3.23
C ARG A 98 11.04 17.62 -3.74
N TRP A 99 9.89 17.29 -4.33
CA TRP A 99 8.92 18.29 -4.80
C TRP A 99 8.35 19.11 -3.64
N SER A 100 8.00 18.45 -2.53
CA SER A 100 7.49 19.13 -1.33
C SER A 100 8.52 20.08 -0.71
N ALA A 101 9.81 19.72 -0.75
CA ALA A 101 10.89 20.58 -0.24
C ALA A 101 11.14 21.82 -1.13
N HIS A 102 10.93 21.73 -2.45
CA HIS A 102 11.15 22.85 -3.36
C HIS A 102 9.99 23.88 -3.35
N ASN A 103 8.80 23.48 -2.91
CA ASN A 103 7.61 24.33 -2.89
C ASN A 103 7.32 25.00 -1.53
N GLN A 104 8.17 24.81 -0.52
CA GLN A 104 8.09 25.59 0.71
C GLN A 104 8.67 26.99 0.45
N THR A 105 7.79 27.98 0.34
CA THR A 105 8.17 29.40 0.24
C THR A 105 8.94 29.79 1.50
N PRO A 106 10.11 30.44 1.41
CA PRO A 106 10.78 30.94 2.60
C PRO A 106 9.86 31.96 3.27
N ILE A 107 9.51 31.71 4.53
CA ILE A 107 8.81 32.66 5.38
C ILE A 107 9.73 33.89 5.45
N ARG A 108 9.40 34.94 4.67
CA ARG A 108 10.07 36.23 4.78
C ARG A 108 9.83 36.71 6.21
N ALA A 109 10.88 36.68 7.03
CA ALA A 109 10.90 37.32 8.32
C ALA A 109 10.69 38.83 8.09
N SER A 110 9.45 39.29 8.24
CA SER A 110 9.14 40.71 8.42
C SER A 110 9.53 41.08 9.85
N LEU A 111 10.83 41.32 10.06
CA LEU A 111 11.30 42.13 11.17
C LEU A 111 10.93 43.57 10.84
N GLN A 112 9.72 43.98 11.25
CA GLN A 112 9.39 45.39 11.38
C GLN A 112 10.00 45.90 12.68
N ASN A 113 10.86 46.89 12.52
CA ASN A 113 11.45 47.71 13.56
C ASN A 113 10.38 48.26 14.52
N HIS A 114 10.63 48.12 15.82
CA HIS A 114 10.15 49.04 16.83
C HIS A 114 11.29 49.37 17.79
#